data_AF-A0A7V8YI95-F1
#
_entry.id   AF-A0A7V8YI95-F1
#
_cell.length_a   1.000
_cell.length_b   1.000
_cell.length_c   1.000
_cell.angle_alpha   90.00
_cell.angle_beta   90.00
_cell.angle_gamma   90.00
#
_symmetry.space_group_name_H-M   'P 1'
#
loop_
_entity.id
_entity.type
_entity.pdbx_description
1 polymer ?
#
loop_
_entity_poly.entity_id
_entity_poly.type
_entity_poly.pdbx_seq_one_letter_code
_entity_poly.pdbx_strand_id
1 'polypeptide(L)'
;MPTPGLAEICRIAFGDRTAARMVVHPDDPPAVRWMAAVALGGRGRYGAAYALLERIVRSPSAPDAIRAHAAITRASHLRQLGGHRWARRWDGLGLSFSSTALAGSARLGPAQPGSGPPGTAWPGRSPGTTPLAQGDPDRMGFDAAAARVDALLGLAADALGLAELDLASRLLTDVERCAYEHPSWRPRVRLRWIRAELALALDDPGQAQEHAERALEASRDAGAVRHEVKSELVLLVARSCLGEPAAQLSDELEALSERASAARLDSLEWPMRLLLTRTFRPAHPVRSTRHATRYHELLTGIGRATDPFGRMMLARSPWVLVDHGP
;
A
#
# COMPACT_ATOMS: atom_id res chain seq x y z
N MET A 1 2.62 -15.74 21.72
CA MET A 1 2.40 -16.43 20.42
C MET A 1 1.23 -15.73 19.74
N PRO A 2 1.38 -15.16 18.53
CA PRO A 2 0.22 -14.67 17.79
C PRO A 2 -0.76 -15.83 17.58
N THR A 3 -2.06 -15.56 17.72
CA THR A 3 -3.10 -16.54 17.37
C THR A 3 -2.85 -17.02 15.92
N PRO A 4 -2.98 -18.32 15.61
CA PRO A 4 -2.59 -18.88 14.31
C PRO A 4 -3.12 -18.12 13.08
N GLY A 5 -4.30 -17.48 13.20
CA GLY A 5 -4.87 -16.64 12.13
C GLY A 5 -4.17 -15.29 11.92
N LEU A 6 -3.55 -14.69 12.94
CA LEU A 6 -2.91 -13.36 12.86
C LEU A 6 -1.59 -13.42 12.07
N ALA A 7 -0.73 -14.41 12.38
CA ALA A 7 0.52 -14.59 11.64
C ALA A 7 0.24 -14.91 10.17
N GLU A 8 -0.80 -15.70 9.91
CA GLU A 8 -1.17 -16.06 8.55
C GLU A 8 -1.67 -14.87 7.74
N ILE A 9 -2.64 -14.13 8.27
CA ILE A 9 -3.17 -12.98 7.56
C ILE A 9 -2.10 -11.91 7.33
N CYS A 10 -1.15 -11.77 8.26
CA CYS A 10 -0.01 -10.86 8.10
C CYS A 10 0.86 -11.27 6.90
N ARG A 11 1.19 -12.55 6.74
CA ARG A 11 1.95 -13.04 5.56
C ARG A 11 1.18 -12.84 4.26
N ILE A 12 -0.15 -12.93 4.28
CA ILE A 12 -0.98 -12.66 3.11
C ILE A 12 -0.99 -11.15 2.77
N ALA A 13 -1.10 -10.29 3.78
CA ALA A 13 -1.24 -8.84 3.58
C ALA A 13 0.08 -8.13 3.27
N PHE A 14 1.17 -8.54 3.93
CA PHE A 14 2.45 -7.84 3.96
C PHE A 14 3.67 -8.71 3.67
N GLY A 15 3.51 -10.02 3.53
CA GLY A 15 4.61 -10.96 3.31
C GLY A 15 4.54 -11.67 1.97
N ASP A 16 4.93 -12.94 2.00
CA ASP A 16 5.19 -13.79 0.84
C ASP A 16 4.00 -14.68 0.42
N ARG A 17 2.87 -14.61 1.12
CA ARG A 17 1.70 -15.48 0.88
C ARG A 17 0.52 -14.76 0.25
N THR A 18 0.78 -13.77 -0.61
CA THR A 18 -0.24 -12.88 -1.19
C THR A 18 -1.36 -13.61 -1.94
N ALA A 19 -1.10 -14.81 -2.47
CA ALA A 19 -2.08 -15.63 -3.19
C ALA A 19 -2.86 -16.62 -2.32
N ALA A 20 -2.49 -16.81 -1.04
CA ALA A 20 -3.08 -17.84 -0.20
C ALA A 20 -4.57 -17.61 0.08
N ARG A 21 -5.34 -18.69 0.31
CA ARG A 21 -6.75 -18.56 0.67
C ARG A 21 -6.87 -17.83 2.00
N MET A 22 -7.82 -16.89 2.07
CA MET A 22 -8.10 -16.10 3.26
C MET A 22 -9.52 -16.41 3.74
N VAL A 23 -9.67 -16.61 5.05
CA VAL A 23 -10.96 -16.75 5.73
C VAL A 23 -11.00 -15.68 6.82
N VAL A 24 -12.09 -14.90 6.86
CA VAL A 24 -12.27 -13.79 7.80
C VAL A 24 -13.70 -13.83 8.30
N HIS A 25 -13.86 -13.84 9.61
CA HIS A 25 -15.14 -13.84 10.30
C HIS A 25 -15.52 -12.42 10.76
N PRO A 26 -16.83 -12.12 10.85
CA PRO A 26 -17.31 -10.85 11.38
C PRO A 26 -16.77 -10.54 12.78
N ASP A 27 -16.54 -11.55 13.62
CA ASP A 27 -16.11 -11.40 15.01
C ASP A 27 -14.59 -11.41 15.20
N ASP A 28 -13.82 -11.56 14.11
CA ASP A 28 -12.37 -11.52 14.19
C ASP A 28 -11.86 -10.20 14.78
N PRO A 29 -10.68 -10.18 15.43
CA PRO A 29 -10.08 -8.95 15.93
C PRO A 29 -9.98 -7.87 14.84
N PRO A 30 -10.18 -6.58 15.15
CA PRO A 30 -10.11 -5.50 14.17
C PRO A 30 -8.83 -5.49 13.32
N ALA A 31 -7.68 -5.84 13.92
CA ALA A 31 -6.40 -5.95 13.21
C ALA A 31 -6.40 -7.06 12.13
N VAL A 32 -7.01 -8.22 12.42
CA VAL A 32 -7.16 -9.32 11.45
C VAL A 32 -8.04 -8.88 10.28
N ARG A 33 -9.19 -8.26 10.58
CA ARG A 33 -10.10 -7.74 9.54
C ARG A 33 -9.45 -6.62 8.71
N TRP A 34 -8.60 -5.79 9.32
CA TRP A 34 -7.84 -4.76 8.60
C TRP A 34 -6.81 -5.38 7.65
N MET A 35 -5.98 -6.32 8.12
CA MET A 35 -4.99 -7.00 7.27
C MET A 35 -5.66 -7.75 6.11
N ALA A 36 -6.81 -8.37 6.37
CA ALA A 36 -7.63 -8.94 5.31
C ALA A 36 -8.09 -7.92 4.27
N ALA A 37 -8.50 -6.73 4.70
CA ALA A 37 -8.84 -5.65 3.78
C ALA A 37 -7.65 -5.18 2.94
N VAL A 38 -6.43 -5.14 3.50
CA VAL A 38 -5.19 -4.86 2.77
C VAL A 38 -4.95 -5.92 1.67
N ALA A 39 -5.08 -7.20 2.02
CA ALA A 39 -4.92 -8.31 1.08
C ALA A 39 -5.99 -8.28 -0.04
N LEU A 40 -7.25 -8.04 0.32
CA LEU A 40 -8.35 -7.89 -0.64
C LEU A 40 -8.11 -6.72 -1.59
N GLY A 41 -7.60 -5.60 -1.08
CA GLY A 41 -7.20 -4.46 -1.91
C GLY A 41 -6.13 -4.81 -2.93
N GLY A 42 -5.09 -5.55 -2.51
CA GLY A 42 -4.07 -6.08 -3.42
C GLY A 42 -4.66 -6.93 -4.56
N ARG A 43 -5.68 -7.73 -4.25
CA ARG A 43 -6.44 -8.58 -5.18
C ARG A 43 -7.53 -7.85 -5.97
N GLY A 44 -7.61 -6.52 -5.88
CA GLY A 44 -8.63 -5.72 -6.59
C GLY A 44 -10.06 -5.90 -6.06
N ARG A 45 -10.26 -6.49 -4.87
CA ARG A 45 -11.58 -6.75 -4.26
C ARG A 45 -12.00 -5.61 -3.32
N TYR A 46 -12.06 -4.39 -3.86
CA TYR A 46 -12.23 -3.17 -3.06
C TYR A 46 -13.56 -3.07 -2.32
N GLY A 47 -14.64 -3.65 -2.83
CA GLY A 47 -15.95 -3.66 -2.16
C GLY A 47 -15.94 -4.53 -0.90
N ALA A 48 -15.38 -5.73 -0.99
CA ALA A 48 -15.19 -6.61 0.17
C ALA A 48 -14.23 -5.98 1.18
N ALA A 49 -13.14 -5.37 0.71
CA ALA A 49 -12.22 -4.64 1.58
C ALA A 49 -12.94 -3.48 2.30
N TYR A 50 -13.71 -2.66 1.58
CA TYR A 50 -14.44 -1.54 2.15
C TYR A 50 -15.45 -1.98 3.21
N ALA A 51 -16.17 -3.08 3.00
CA ALA A 51 -17.11 -3.62 3.99
C ALA A 51 -16.44 -4.00 5.32
N LEU A 52 -15.16 -4.41 5.31
CA LEU A 52 -14.38 -4.64 6.53
C LEU A 52 -13.90 -3.32 7.15
N LEU A 53 -13.34 -2.42 6.32
CA LEU A 53 -12.77 -1.15 6.76
C LEU A 53 -13.82 -0.22 7.38
N GLU A 54 -15.00 -0.11 6.76
CA GLU A 54 -16.08 0.75 7.25
C GLU A 54 -16.52 0.35 8.66
N ARG A 55 -16.69 -0.96 8.91
CA ARG A 55 -17.07 -1.46 10.25
C ARG A 55 -16.00 -1.15 11.29
N ILE A 56 -14.72 -1.27 10.93
CA ILE A 56 -13.61 -0.92 11.83
C ILE A 56 -13.65 0.58 12.16
N VAL A 57 -13.72 1.44 11.14
CA VAL A 57 -13.70 2.91 11.32
C VAL A 57 -14.87 3.40 12.18
N ARG A 58 -16.05 2.81 12.01
CA ARG A 58 -17.28 3.19 12.72
C ARG A 58 -17.40 2.58 14.12
N SER A 59 -16.61 1.57 14.45
CA SER A 59 -16.67 0.88 15.75
C SER A 59 -15.93 1.67 16.84
N PRO A 60 -16.62 2.15 17.89
CA PRO A 60 -15.96 2.83 19.00
C PRO A 60 -15.09 1.91 19.86
N SER A 61 -15.32 0.59 19.77
CA SER A 61 -14.53 -0.43 20.48
C SER A 61 -13.27 -0.85 19.74
N ALA A 62 -13.09 -0.45 18.48
CA ALA A 62 -11.86 -0.68 17.75
C ALA A 62 -10.76 0.29 18.24
N PRO A 63 -9.52 -0.17 18.49
CA PRO A 63 -8.42 0.71 18.86
C PRO A 63 -8.18 1.80 17.81
N ASP A 64 -7.94 3.04 18.23
CA ASP A 64 -7.77 4.18 17.32
C ASP A 64 -6.60 3.99 16.34
N ALA A 65 -5.51 3.33 16.73
CA ALA A 65 -4.44 2.98 15.79
C ALA A 65 -4.94 2.12 14.62
N ILE A 66 -5.80 1.13 14.88
CA ILE A 66 -6.38 0.27 13.85
C ILE A 66 -7.44 1.01 13.03
N ARG A 67 -8.22 1.90 13.66
CA ARG A 67 -9.14 2.80 12.94
C ARG A 67 -8.39 3.72 11.98
N ALA A 68 -7.23 4.23 12.39
CA ALA A 68 -6.35 5.04 11.55
C ALA A 68 -5.88 4.25 10.32
N HIS A 69 -5.29 3.07 10.54
CA HIS A 69 -4.84 2.19 9.46
C HIS A 69 -5.98 1.78 8.51
N ALA A 70 -7.19 1.55 9.03
CA ALA A 70 -8.35 1.24 8.21
C ALA A 70 -8.76 2.42 7.31
N ALA A 71 -8.77 3.65 7.84
CA ALA A 71 -9.04 4.84 7.06
C ALA A 71 -8.00 5.07 5.95
N ILE A 72 -6.71 4.96 6.28
CA ILE A 72 -5.60 5.08 5.33
C ILE A 72 -5.66 4.00 4.24
N THR A 73 -6.06 2.78 4.60
CA THR A 73 -6.21 1.68 3.64
C THR A 73 -7.35 1.97 2.66
N ARG A 74 -8.48 2.53 3.14
CA ARG A 74 -9.55 3.00 2.24
C ARG A 74 -9.07 4.13 1.33
N ALA A 75 -8.30 5.08 1.87
CA ALA A 75 -7.70 6.14 1.07
C ALA A 75 -6.82 5.58 -0.07
N SER A 76 -5.98 4.59 0.24
CA SER A 76 -5.15 3.89 -0.77
C SER A 76 -5.96 3.18 -1.85
N HIS A 77 -7.10 2.57 -1.50
CA HIS A 77 -7.97 1.94 -2.49
C HIS A 77 -8.59 2.98 -3.42
N LEU A 78 -9.01 4.13 -2.88
CA LEU A 78 -9.55 5.22 -3.69
C LEU A 78 -8.50 5.81 -4.64
N ARG A 79 -7.25 5.98 -4.19
CA ARG A 79 -6.14 6.41 -5.07
C ARG A 79 -5.92 5.46 -6.23
N GLN A 80 -5.95 4.15 -5.98
CA GLN A 80 -5.78 3.14 -7.03
C GLN A 80 -6.90 3.19 -8.09
N LEU A 81 -8.05 3.79 -7.75
CA LEU A 81 -9.19 4.01 -8.64
C LEU A 81 -9.22 5.45 -9.21
N GLY A 82 -8.17 6.26 -9.01
CA GLY A 82 -8.07 7.65 -9.47
C GLY A 82 -8.73 8.71 -8.57
N GLY A 83 -9.26 8.31 -7.41
CA GLY A 83 -10.05 9.15 -6.51
C GLY A 83 -9.25 10.00 -5.51
N HIS A 84 -8.21 10.72 -5.94
CA HIS A 84 -7.28 11.44 -5.04
C HIS A 84 -7.96 12.44 -4.09
N ARG A 85 -8.90 13.26 -4.58
CA ARG A 85 -9.62 14.23 -3.72
C ARG A 85 -10.38 13.55 -2.58
N TRP A 86 -10.88 12.35 -2.81
CA TRP A 86 -11.61 11.58 -1.81
C TRP A 86 -10.68 10.82 -0.88
N ALA A 87 -9.55 10.32 -1.39
CA ALA A 87 -8.51 9.71 -0.58
C ALA A 87 -7.98 10.66 0.50
N ARG A 88 -7.76 11.96 0.18
CA ARG A 88 -7.35 12.97 1.17
C ARG A 88 -8.24 13.02 2.41
N ARG A 89 -9.56 12.91 2.23
CA ARG A 89 -10.51 12.94 3.36
C ARG A 89 -10.31 11.75 4.29
N TRP A 90 -10.03 10.58 3.71
CA TRP A 90 -9.77 9.36 4.47
C TRP A 90 -8.41 9.36 5.15
N ASP A 91 -7.35 9.89 4.53
CA ASP A 91 -6.07 10.08 5.23
C ASP A 91 -6.17 11.12 6.35
N GLY A 92 -6.91 12.21 6.14
CA GLY A 92 -7.18 13.20 7.19
C GLY A 92 -7.89 12.59 8.38
N LEU A 93 -8.85 11.69 8.14
CA LEU A 93 -9.48 10.90 9.19
C LEU A 93 -8.48 9.95 9.88
N GLY A 94 -7.59 9.33 9.11
CA GLY A 94 -6.48 8.52 9.63
C GLY A 94 -5.53 9.31 10.54
N LEU A 95 -5.20 10.55 10.16
CA LEU A 95 -4.41 11.47 10.99
C LEU A 95 -5.11 11.82 12.29
N SER A 96 -6.42 12.05 12.24
CA SER A 96 -7.20 12.33 13.45
C SER A 96 -7.14 11.16 14.43
N PHE A 97 -7.38 9.92 13.97
CA PHE A 97 -7.33 8.75 14.84
C PHE A 97 -5.94 8.46 15.38
N SER A 98 -4.90 8.54 14.54
CA SER A 98 -3.52 8.32 14.99
C SER A 98 -3.07 9.38 16.00
N SER A 99 -3.48 10.63 15.82
CA SER A 99 -3.18 11.71 16.78
C SER A 99 -3.87 11.48 18.13
N THR A 100 -5.14 11.06 18.14
CA THR A 100 -5.86 10.70 19.37
C THR A 100 -5.17 9.55 20.09
N ALA A 101 -4.78 8.49 19.36
CA ALA A 101 -4.07 7.35 19.92
C ALA A 101 -2.74 7.75 20.57
N LEU A 102 -1.91 8.54 19.87
CA LEU A 102 -0.62 9.03 20.38
C LEU A 102 -0.78 9.92 21.62
N ALA A 103 -1.79 10.81 21.62
CA ALA A 103 -2.09 11.65 22.78
C ALA A 103 -2.58 10.81 23.98
N GLY A 104 -3.32 9.73 23.74
CA GLY A 104 -3.70 8.76 24.77
C GLY A 104 -2.50 8.08 25.40
N SER A 105 -1.56 7.58 24.59
CA SER A 105 -0.33 6.95 25.07
C SER A 105 0.55 7.91 25.86
N ALA A 106 0.69 9.17 25.43
CA ALA A 106 1.47 10.18 26.15
C ALA A 106 0.90 10.52 27.54
N ARG A 107 -0.43 10.52 27.68
CA ARG A 107 -1.11 10.79 28.97
C ARG A 107 -0.96 9.67 29.99
N LEU A 108 -0.81 8.42 29.54
CA LEU A 108 -0.64 7.26 30.43
C LEU A 108 0.77 7.17 31.04
N GLY A 109 1.73 7.97 30.56
CA GLY A 109 3.13 7.96 31.02
C GLY A 109 3.85 6.64 30.71
N PRO A 110 5.18 6.55 30.94
CA PRO A 110 5.83 5.24 30.99
C PRO A 110 5.21 4.42 32.12
N ALA A 111 4.81 3.18 31.83
CA ALA A 111 4.27 2.28 32.85
C ALA A 111 5.27 2.15 34.01
N GLN A 112 4.84 2.50 35.22
CA GLN A 112 5.58 2.23 36.45
C GLN A 112 5.81 0.70 36.56
N PRO A 113 7.04 0.23 36.80
CA PRO A 113 7.30 -1.20 36.90
C PRO A 113 6.72 -1.73 38.22
N GLY A 114 5.60 -2.45 38.11
CA GLY A 114 5.15 -3.43 39.10
C GLY A 114 4.15 -2.95 40.14
N SER A 115 2.86 -3.19 39.89
CA SER A 115 1.85 -3.55 40.91
C SER A 115 0.55 -3.99 40.23
N GLY A 116 0.55 -5.18 39.61
CA GLY A 116 -0.65 -5.79 39.04
C GLY A 116 -0.69 -7.29 39.39
N PRO A 117 -1.87 -7.88 39.62
CA PRO A 117 -2.00 -9.28 40.01
C PRO A 117 -1.49 -10.22 38.91
N PRO A 118 -1.00 -11.43 39.26
CA PRO A 118 -0.32 -12.31 38.30
C PRO A 118 -1.35 -12.87 37.31
N GLY A 119 -1.28 -12.46 36.03
CA GLY A 119 -2.11 -13.08 35.00
C GLY A 119 -2.18 -12.42 33.61
N THR A 120 -1.87 -11.14 33.44
CA THR A 120 -2.00 -10.45 32.13
C THR A 120 -0.93 -9.37 31.91
N ALA A 121 0.34 -9.75 31.94
CA ALA A 121 1.45 -8.85 31.60
C ALA A 121 2.12 -9.25 30.28
N TRP A 122 2.12 -8.32 29.32
CA TRP A 122 3.01 -8.35 28.16
C TRP A 122 4.31 -7.63 28.56
N PRO A 123 5.48 -8.29 28.65
CA PRO A 123 6.67 -7.66 29.23
C PRO A 123 7.46 -6.86 28.18
N GLY A 124 7.93 -5.68 28.61
CA GLY A 124 8.77 -4.77 27.83
C GLY A 124 10.26 -5.14 27.83
N ARG A 125 10.83 -5.04 26.63
CA ARG A 125 12.19 -4.65 26.19
C ARG A 125 13.43 -4.92 27.07
N SER A 126 14.38 -5.62 26.44
CA SER A 126 15.83 -5.34 26.50
C SER A 126 16.34 -4.88 25.13
N PRO A 127 17.39 -4.04 25.02
CA PRO A 127 18.06 -3.74 23.78
C PRO A 127 19.12 -4.82 23.52
N GLY A 128 18.81 -5.74 22.60
CA GLY A 128 19.72 -6.78 22.14
C GLY A 128 19.41 -7.13 20.70
N THR A 129 20.45 -7.21 19.88
CA THR A 129 20.44 -7.62 18.48
C THR A 129 20.09 -9.11 18.41
N THR A 130 18.80 -9.43 18.38
CA THR A 130 18.29 -10.79 18.19
C THR A 130 17.62 -10.90 16.81
N PRO A 131 17.80 -12.02 16.08
CA PRO A 131 17.14 -12.24 14.80
C PRO A 131 15.62 -12.01 14.88
N LEU A 132 15.08 -11.39 13.82
CA LEU A 132 13.71 -10.89 13.67
C LEU A 132 12.64 -11.88 14.16
N ALA A 133 12.18 -11.72 15.41
CA ALA A 133 11.01 -12.42 15.90
C ALA A 133 9.76 -11.89 15.19
N GLN A 134 9.15 -12.73 14.34
CA GLN A 134 7.95 -12.49 13.52
C GLN A 134 6.64 -12.22 14.31
N GLY A 135 6.69 -11.57 15.47
CA GLY A 135 5.55 -11.53 16.41
C GLY A 135 5.32 -10.21 17.16
N ASP A 136 6.10 -9.15 16.93
CA ASP A 136 5.91 -7.85 17.60
C ASP A 136 5.10 -6.89 16.70
N PRO A 137 3.83 -6.58 17.01
CA PRO A 137 2.98 -5.70 16.20
C PRO A 137 3.55 -4.28 16.00
N ASP A 138 4.30 -3.76 16.98
CA ASP A 138 4.95 -2.44 16.91
C ASP A 138 6.12 -2.46 15.91
N ARG A 139 6.74 -3.63 15.70
CA ARG A 139 7.75 -3.82 14.65
C ARG A 139 7.14 -4.09 13.27
N MET A 140 5.87 -4.52 13.23
CA MET A 140 5.12 -4.66 11.97
C MET A 140 4.59 -3.31 11.46
N GLY A 141 4.62 -2.26 12.30
CA GLY A 141 4.13 -0.92 11.96
C GLY A 141 2.62 -0.83 12.00
N PHE A 142 2.00 -1.51 12.96
CA PHE A 142 0.55 -1.48 13.20
C PHE A 142 0.16 -0.44 14.26
N ASP A 143 1.15 0.20 14.86
CA ASP A 143 0.99 1.26 15.84
C ASP A 143 0.50 2.58 15.21
N ALA A 144 0.18 3.53 16.09
CA ALA A 144 -0.32 4.84 15.70
C ALA A 144 0.76 5.76 15.08
N ALA A 145 2.05 5.56 15.38
CA ALA A 145 3.12 6.35 14.79
C ALA A 145 3.30 6.00 13.31
N ALA A 146 3.33 4.70 12.99
CA ALA A 146 3.28 4.21 11.62
C ALA A 146 2.03 4.71 10.87
N ALA A 147 0.85 4.67 11.51
CA ALA A 147 -0.38 5.19 10.91
C ALA A 147 -0.29 6.68 10.60
N ARG A 148 0.25 7.49 11.51
CA ARG A 148 0.44 8.93 11.30
C ARG A 148 1.35 9.20 10.11
N VAL A 149 2.49 8.49 10.03
CA VAL A 149 3.42 8.60 8.90
C VAL A 149 2.72 8.20 7.60
N ASP A 150 2.04 7.05 7.58
CA ASP A 150 1.36 6.56 6.37
C ASP A 150 0.23 7.46 5.88
N ALA A 151 -0.46 8.16 6.79
CA ALA A 151 -1.48 9.13 6.43
C ALA A 151 -0.89 10.41 5.84
N LEU A 152 0.20 10.94 6.40
CA LEU A 152 0.94 12.07 5.80
C LEU A 152 1.49 11.71 4.42
N LEU A 153 2.05 10.51 4.28
CA LEU A 153 2.49 9.96 3.00
C LEU A 153 1.30 9.82 2.02
N GLY A 154 0.13 9.38 2.51
CA GLY A 154 -1.10 9.33 1.72
C GLY A 154 -1.51 10.71 1.19
N LEU A 155 -1.48 11.74 2.04
CA LEU A 155 -1.75 13.12 1.63
C LEU A 155 -0.72 13.64 0.62
N ALA A 156 0.56 13.30 0.77
CA ALA A 156 1.59 13.64 -0.20
C ALA A 156 1.35 12.97 -1.56
N ALA A 157 0.96 11.69 -1.56
CA ALA A 157 0.59 10.97 -2.78
C ALA A 157 -0.65 11.59 -3.47
N ASP A 158 -1.60 12.09 -2.68
CA ASP A 158 -2.77 12.80 -3.22
C ASP A 158 -2.46 14.22 -3.67
N ALA A 159 -1.47 14.89 -3.07
CA ALA A 159 -0.91 16.14 -3.59
C ALA A 159 -0.27 15.92 -4.96
N LEU A 160 0.56 14.89 -5.07
CA LEU A 160 1.17 14.50 -6.34
C LEU A 160 0.14 14.15 -7.41
N GLY A 161 -0.83 13.28 -7.11
CA GLY A 161 -1.90 12.89 -8.05
C GLY A 161 -2.86 14.02 -8.45
N LEU A 162 -2.80 15.16 -7.76
CA LEU A 162 -3.56 16.38 -8.08
C LEU A 162 -2.67 17.50 -8.65
N ALA A 163 -1.41 17.18 -8.99
CA ALA A 163 -0.41 18.12 -9.50
C ALA A 163 -0.06 19.28 -8.55
N GLU A 164 -0.23 19.09 -7.24
CA GLU A 164 0.16 20.04 -6.19
C GLU A 164 1.58 19.71 -5.70
N LEU A 165 2.58 19.82 -6.59
CA LEU A 165 3.94 19.30 -6.36
C LEU A 165 4.64 19.94 -5.15
N ASP A 166 4.47 21.24 -4.92
CA ASP A 166 5.05 21.94 -3.76
C ASP A 166 4.46 21.45 -2.44
N LEU A 167 3.17 21.10 -2.43
CA LEU A 167 2.55 20.52 -1.25
C LEU A 167 3.05 19.09 -1.01
N ALA A 168 3.17 18.29 -2.07
CA ALA A 168 3.73 16.95 -1.99
C ALA A 168 5.16 16.99 -1.42
N SER A 169 6.02 17.86 -1.97
CA SER A 169 7.40 18.05 -1.52
C SER A 169 7.48 18.39 -0.02
N ARG A 170 6.74 19.42 0.43
CA ARG A 170 6.72 19.82 1.85
C ARG A 170 6.28 18.69 2.79
N LEU A 171 5.19 17.98 2.44
CA LEU A 171 4.71 16.86 3.25
C LEU A 171 5.72 15.72 3.34
N LEU A 172 6.46 15.43 2.27
CA LEU A 172 7.51 14.41 2.27
C LEU A 172 8.71 14.82 3.12
N THR A 173 9.11 16.09 3.08
CA THR A 173 10.16 16.64 3.95
C THR A 173 9.75 16.52 5.42
N ASP A 174 8.52 16.92 5.75
CA ASP A 174 8.02 16.93 7.13
C ASP A 174 7.97 15.52 7.76
N VAL A 175 7.65 14.49 6.96
CA VAL A 175 7.49 13.12 7.44
C VAL A 175 8.75 12.25 7.33
N GLU A 176 9.78 12.73 6.63
CA GLU A 176 10.98 11.96 6.30
C GLU A 176 11.62 11.32 7.54
N ARG A 177 11.94 12.15 8.52
CA ARG A 177 12.64 11.71 9.73
C ARG A 177 11.86 10.61 10.44
N CYS A 178 10.56 10.83 10.65
CA CYS A 178 9.70 9.85 11.31
C CYS A 178 9.58 8.55 10.50
N ALA A 179 9.56 8.61 9.17
CA ALA A 179 9.52 7.42 8.34
C ALA A 179 10.82 6.59 8.45
N TYR A 180 11.98 7.23 8.49
CA TYR A 180 13.28 6.54 8.61
C TYR A 180 13.56 5.98 10.00
N GLU A 181 13.22 6.73 11.05
CA GLU A 181 13.43 6.32 12.44
C GLU A 181 12.44 5.23 12.89
N HIS A 182 11.35 5.02 12.16
CA HIS A 182 10.38 3.98 12.49
C HIS A 182 10.99 2.57 12.35
N PRO A 183 10.78 1.65 13.32
CA PRO A 183 11.36 0.30 13.27
C PRO A 183 10.80 -0.57 12.15
N SER A 184 9.52 -0.39 11.79
CA SER A 184 8.93 -1.06 10.61
C SER A 184 9.54 -0.55 9.31
N TRP A 185 9.76 -1.46 8.36
CA TRP A 185 10.26 -1.15 7.01
C TRP A 185 9.22 -0.40 6.15
N ARG A 186 7.93 -0.55 6.45
CA ARG A 186 6.81 -0.14 5.59
C ARG A 186 6.72 1.38 5.36
N PRO A 187 6.85 2.25 6.39
CA PRO A 187 6.92 3.69 6.19
C PRO A 187 8.04 4.13 5.24
N ARG A 188 9.25 3.57 5.37
CA ARG A 188 10.40 3.91 4.50
C ARG A 188 10.17 3.54 3.05
N VAL A 189 9.61 2.36 2.79
CA VAL A 189 9.31 1.93 1.42
C VAL A 189 8.27 2.85 0.78
N ARG A 190 7.21 3.21 1.52
CA ARG A 190 6.15 4.11 1.02
C ARG A 190 6.66 5.54 0.78
N LEU A 191 7.51 6.07 1.67
CA LEU A 191 8.18 7.36 1.46
C LEU A 191 8.96 7.35 0.14
N ARG A 192 9.77 6.31 -0.09
CA ARG A 192 10.59 6.18 -1.30
C ARG A 192 9.76 6.07 -2.57
N TRP A 193 8.63 5.36 -2.56
CA TRP A 193 7.72 5.36 -3.72
C TRP A 193 7.23 6.75 -4.08
N ILE A 194 6.75 7.51 -3.10
CA ILE A 194 6.16 8.83 -3.37
C ILE A 194 7.27 9.82 -3.76
N ARG A 195 8.48 9.70 -3.21
CA ARG A 195 9.64 10.47 -3.67
C ARG A 195 10.07 10.12 -5.09
N ALA A 196 10.06 8.84 -5.45
CA ALA A 196 10.35 8.44 -6.83
C ALA A 196 9.30 9.01 -7.80
N GLU A 197 8.02 8.91 -7.46
CA GLU A 197 6.94 9.46 -8.28
C GLU A 197 7.01 11.01 -8.35
N LEU A 198 7.39 11.69 -7.27
CA LEU A 198 7.63 13.14 -7.27
C LEU A 198 8.84 13.53 -8.13
N ALA A 199 9.94 12.79 -8.04
CA ALA A 199 11.13 13.02 -8.86
C ALA A 199 10.81 12.85 -10.35
N LEU A 200 10.05 11.83 -10.73
CA LEU A 200 9.54 11.68 -12.11
C LEU A 200 8.67 12.87 -12.54
N ALA A 201 7.79 13.37 -11.67
CA ALA A 201 6.95 14.53 -11.96
C ALA A 201 7.75 15.84 -12.10
N LEU A 202 8.95 15.90 -11.53
CA LEU A 202 9.90 17.01 -11.61
C LEU A 202 10.98 16.81 -12.69
N ASP A 203 10.83 15.81 -13.56
CA ASP A 203 11.78 15.47 -14.62
C ASP A 203 13.19 15.12 -14.12
N ASP A 204 13.26 14.46 -12.94
CA ASP A 204 14.50 13.93 -12.35
C ASP A 204 14.43 12.40 -12.24
N PRO A 205 14.60 11.67 -13.35
CA PRO A 205 14.50 10.22 -13.35
C PRO A 205 15.70 9.54 -12.68
N GLY A 206 16.82 10.24 -12.48
CA GLY A 206 17.98 9.74 -11.73
C GLY A 206 17.66 9.59 -10.24
N GLN A 207 17.12 10.65 -9.62
CA GLN A 207 16.63 10.57 -8.24
C GLN A 207 15.48 9.56 -8.10
N ALA A 208 14.62 9.45 -9.12
CA ALA A 208 13.55 8.47 -9.12
C ALA A 208 14.09 7.03 -9.06
N GLN A 209 15.11 6.70 -9.86
CA GLN A 209 15.76 5.40 -9.86
C GLN A 209 16.36 5.10 -8.48
N GLU A 210 17.14 6.02 -7.92
CA GLU A 210 17.80 5.84 -6.63
C GLU A 210 16.80 5.57 -5.49
N HIS A 211 15.64 6.26 -5.49
CA HIS A 211 14.57 5.97 -4.54
C HIS A 211 13.91 4.60 -4.78
N ALA A 212 13.69 4.23 -6.04
CA ALA A 212 13.06 2.96 -6.42
C ALA A 212 13.95 1.75 -6.08
N GLU A 213 15.25 1.82 -6.32
CA GLU A 213 16.23 0.78 -5.95
C GLU A 213 16.22 0.52 -4.45
N ARG A 214 16.31 1.59 -3.64
CA ARG A 214 16.25 1.46 -2.18
C ARG A 214 14.89 1.00 -1.66
N ALA A 215 13.80 1.32 -2.38
CA ALA A 215 12.49 0.78 -2.05
C ALA A 215 12.39 -0.72 -2.35
N LEU A 216 13.06 -1.19 -3.40
CA LEU A 216 13.11 -2.58 -3.80
C LEU A 216 14.00 -3.42 -2.87
N GLU A 217 15.18 -2.91 -2.52
CA GLU A 217 16.07 -3.54 -1.53
C GLU A 217 15.33 -3.76 -0.20
N ALA A 218 14.76 -2.68 0.36
CA ALA A 218 14.06 -2.78 1.64
C ALA A 218 12.80 -3.66 1.62
N SER A 219 12.11 -3.78 0.48
CA SER A 219 10.95 -4.68 0.37
C SER A 219 11.36 -6.14 0.20
N ARG A 220 12.48 -6.43 -0.48
CA ARG A 220 13.08 -7.77 -0.57
C ARG A 220 13.59 -8.26 0.78
N ASP A 221 14.30 -7.41 1.53
CA ASP A 221 14.76 -7.73 2.89
C ASP A 221 13.58 -8.08 3.82
N ALA A 222 12.43 -7.46 3.59
CA ALA A 222 11.21 -7.71 4.34
C ALA A 222 10.43 -8.95 3.85
N GLY A 223 10.78 -9.55 2.71
CA GLY A 223 10.01 -10.61 2.06
C GLY A 223 8.58 -10.17 1.68
N ALA A 224 8.41 -8.89 1.33
CA ALA A 224 7.12 -8.26 1.14
C ALA A 224 6.73 -8.24 -0.34
N VAL A 225 6.31 -9.39 -0.89
CA VAL A 225 6.08 -9.62 -2.32
C VAL A 225 5.28 -8.51 -3.01
N ARG A 226 4.19 -8.02 -2.42
CA ARG A 226 3.41 -6.92 -3.01
C ARG A 226 4.23 -5.63 -3.15
N HIS A 227 5.05 -5.33 -2.14
CA HIS A 227 5.87 -4.13 -2.12
C HIS A 227 7.08 -4.29 -3.04
N GLU A 228 7.66 -5.50 -3.16
CA GLU A 228 8.67 -5.81 -4.18
C GLU A 228 8.16 -5.54 -5.58
N VAL A 229 7.00 -6.10 -5.93
CA VAL A 229 6.37 -5.92 -7.25
C VAL A 229 6.09 -4.45 -7.55
N LYS A 230 5.57 -3.68 -6.59
CA LYS A 230 5.35 -2.24 -6.76
C LYS A 230 6.66 -1.45 -6.86
N SER A 231 7.67 -1.75 -6.05
CA SER A 231 8.99 -1.10 -6.13
C SER A 231 9.66 -1.35 -7.47
N GLU A 232 9.61 -2.57 -7.99
CA GLU A 232 10.18 -2.93 -9.28
C GLU A 232 9.45 -2.27 -10.45
N LEU A 233 8.12 -2.13 -10.37
CA LEU A 233 7.37 -1.34 -11.35
C LEU A 233 7.85 0.12 -11.39
N VAL A 234 8.01 0.76 -10.22
CA VAL A 234 8.50 2.14 -10.15
C VAL A 234 9.93 2.24 -10.71
N LEU A 235 10.79 1.27 -10.41
CA LEU A 235 12.15 1.21 -10.95
C LEU A 235 12.17 1.09 -12.48
N LEU A 236 11.33 0.23 -13.06
CA LEU A 236 11.20 0.08 -14.51
C LEU A 236 10.74 1.38 -15.17
N VAL A 237 9.80 2.11 -14.56
CA VAL A 237 9.38 3.42 -15.06
C VAL A 237 10.54 4.43 -15.02
N ALA A 238 11.30 4.49 -13.91
CA ALA A 238 12.45 5.39 -13.80
C ALA A 238 13.54 5.09 -14.84
N ARG A 239 13.89 3.81 -15.02
CA ARG A 239 14.85 3.35 -16.05
C ARG A 239 14.38 3.67 -17.47
N SER A 240 13.07 3.56 -17.72
CA SER A 240 12.49 4.00 -19.00
C SER A 240 12.67 5.50 -19.24
N CYS A 241 12.51 6.34 -18.22
CA CYS A 241 12.71 7.79 -18.33
C CYS A 241 14.19 8.17 -18.48
N LEU A 242 15.12 7.34 -18.02
CA LEU A 242 16.57 7.48 -18.27
C LEU A 242 17.00 7.04 -19.69
N GLY A 243 16.08 6.51 -20.49
CA GLY A 243 16.34 6.14 -21.88
C GLY A 243 16.94 4.74 -22.06
N GLU A 244 16.78 3.84 -21.08
CA GLU A 244 17.15 2.43 -21.28
C GLU A 244 16.36 1.78 -22.43
N PRO A 245 16.92 0.77 -23.12
CA PRO A 245 16.30 0.19 -24.31
C PRO A 245 14.90 -0.38 -24.05
N ALA A 246 13.90 0.12 -24.78
CA ALA A 246 12.49 -0.25 -24.61
C ALA A 246 12.22 -1.76 -24.75
N ALA A 247 12.98 -2.46 -25.61
CA ALA A 247 12.84 -3.89 -25.81
C ALA A 247 13.13 -4.68 -24.52
N GLN A 248 14.25 -4.36 -23.85
CA GLN A 248 14.64 -5.00 -22.59
C GLN A 248 13.62 -4.69 -21.48
N LEU A 249 13.26 -3.41 -21.31
CA LEU A 249 12.29 -3.01 -20.29
C LEU A 249 10.90 -3.62 -20.51
N SER A 250 10.51 -3.87 -21.75
CA SER A 250 9.23 -4.52 -22.07
C SER A 250 9.20 -5.98 -21.64
N ASP A 251 10.30 -6.72 -21.85
CA ASP A 251 10.39 -8.12 -21.43
C ASP A 251 10.48 -8.23 -19.89
N GLU A 252 11.20 -7.33 -19.23
CA GLU A 252 11.22 -7.24 -17.76
C GLU A 252 9.82 -6.90 -17.18
N LEU A 253 9.10 -5.95 -17.79
CA LEU A 253 7.74 -5.59 -17.38
C LEU A 253 6.73 -6.72 -17.64
N GLU A 254 6.87 -7.48 -18.73
CA GLU A 254 6.04 -8.66 -18.98
C GLU A 254 6.27 -9.71 -17.90
N ALA A 255 7.53 -10.05 -17.58
CA ALA A 255 7.87 -10.98 -16.51
C ALA A 255 7.34 -10.51 -15.14
N LEU A 256 7.44 -9.21 -14.83
CA LEU A 256 6.88 -8.62 -13.62
C LEU A 256 5.34 -8.76 -13.58
N SER A 257 4.66 -8.57 -14.71
CA SER A 257 3.21 -8.73 -14.81
C SER A 257 2.75 -10.17 -14.58
N GLU A 258 3.53 -11.16 -15.04
CA GLU A 258 3.25 -12.58 -14.77
C GLU A 258 3.47 -12.92 -13.29
N ARG A 259 4.51 -12.36 -12.65
CA ARG A 259 4.68 -12.49 -11.19
C ARG A 259 3.53 -11.86 -10.40
N ALA A 260 3.07 -10.68 -10.80
CA ALA A 260 1.90 -10.04 -10.18
C ALA A 260 0.64 -10.92 -10.32
N SER A 261 0.43 -11.52 -11.49
CA SER A 261 -0.66 -12.47 -11.75
C SER A 261 -0.60 -13.70 -10.83
N ALA A 262 0.57 -14.37 -10.78
CA ALA A 262 0.80 -15.53 -9.92
C ALA A 262 0.58 -15.20 -8.43
N ALA A 263 0.99 -14.00 -8.01
CA ALA A 263 0.82 -13.47 -6.66
C ALA A 263 -0.63 -12.99 -6.36
N ARG A 264 -1.56 -13.06 -7.34
CA ARG A 264 -2.94 -12.55 -7.26
C ARG A 264 -3.02 -11.06 -6.93
N LEU A 265 -2.08 -10.28 -7.46
CA LEU A 265 -1.99 -8.84 -7.26
C LEU A 265 -2.65 -8.10 -8.43
N ASP A 266 -3.94 -8.36 -8.66
CA ASP A 266 -4.73 -7.77 -9.75
C ASP A 266 -4.62 -6.23 -9.77
N SER A 267 -4.50 -5.60 -8.60
CA SER A 267 -4.31 -4.14 -8.46
C SER A 267 -3.00 -3.59 -9.04
N LEU A 268 -1.98 -4.44 -9.19
CA LEU A 268 -0.68 -4.11 -9.78
C LEU A 268 -0.50 -4.73 -11.17
N GLU A 269 -1.19 -5.85 -11.49
CA GLU A 269 -1.13 -6.44 -12.82
C GLU A 269 -1.76 -5.51 -13.87
N TRP A 270 -2.94 -4.94 -13.60
CA TRP A 270 -3.65 -4.14 -14.61
C TRP A 270 -2.86 -2.93 -15.15
N PRO A 271 -2.14 -2.11 -14.34
CA PRO A 271 -1.35 -1.00 -14.89
C PRO A 271 -0.15 -1.51 -15.70
N MET A 272 0.45 -2.64 -15.34
CA MET A 272 1.54 -3.24 -16.12
C MET A 272 1.03 -3.69 -17.49
N ARG A 273 -0.15 -4.34 -17.55
CA ARG A 273 -0.77 -4.76 -18.82
C ARG A 273 -1.12 -3.55 -19.69
N LEU A 274 -1.62 -2.46 -19.09
CA LEU A 274 -1.87 -1.20 -19.79
C LEU A 274 -0.59 -0.62 -20.41
N LEU A 275 0.51 -0.58 -19.65
CA LEU A 275 1.81 -0.11 -20.13
C LEU A 275 2.31 -1.00 -21.28
N LEU A 276 2.27 -2.33 -21.14
CA LEU A 276 2.67 -3.27 -22.19
C LEU A 276 1.84 -3.11 -23.47
N THR A 277 0.52 -2.88 -23.36
CA THR A 277 -0.33 -2.57 -24.52
C THR A 277 0.17 -1.33 -25.25
N ARG A 278 0.56 -0.27 -24.54
CA ARG A 278 1.05 0.97 -25.17
C ARG A 278 2.42 0.77 -25.81
N THR A 279 3.32 0.07 -25.15
CA THR A 279 4.69 -0.16 -25.65
C THR A 279 4.72 -1.04 -26.90
N PHE A 280 3.89 -2.09 -26.96
CA PHE A 280 3.88 -3.03 -28.09
C PHE A 280 3.00 -2.60 -29.27
N ARG A 281 2.12 -1.59 -29.12
CA ARG A 281 1.10 -1.22 -30.12
C ARG A 281 1.63 -1.02 -31.55
N PRO A 282 2.79 -0.38 -31.81
CA PRO A 282 3.27 -0.22 -33.18
C PRO A 282 4.12 -1.38 -33.70
N ALA A 283 4.82 -2.15 -32.84
CA ALA A 283 5.82 -3.13 -33.27
C ALA A 283 5.35 -4.60 -33.22
N HIS A 284 4.43 -4.93 -32.29
CA HIS A 284 4.00 -6.31 -32.02
C HIS A 284 2.49 -6.39 -31.78
N PRO A 285 1.65 -6.31 -32.84
CA PRO A 285 0.20 -6.18 -32.70
C PRO A 285 -0.45 -7.35 -31.95
N VAL A 286 0.01 -8.59 -32.17
CA VAL A 286 -0.51 -9.77 -31.47
C VAL A 286 -0.23 -9.73 -29.96
N ARG A 287 1.02 -9.37 -29.57
CA ARG A 287 1.38 -9.20 -28.14
C ARG A 287 0.57 -8.07 -27.51
N SER A 288 0.47 -6.93 -28.20
CA SER A 288 -0.35 -5.79 -27.77
C SER A 288 -1.80 -6.19 -27.50
N THR A 289 -2.44 -6.93 -28.42
CA THR A 289 -3.82 -7.41 -28.26
C THR A 289 -3.96 -8.33 -27.05
N ARG A 290 -3.02 -9.27 -26.83
CA ARG A 290 -3.06 -10.16 -25.65
C ARG A 290 -3.04 -9.36 -24.34
N HIS A 291 -2.17 -8.37 -24.22
CA HIS A 291 -2.12 -7.52 -23.03
C HIS A 291 -3.38 -6.65 -22.89
N ALA A 292 -3.91 -6.14 -24.01
CA ALA A 292 -5.13 -5.33 -24.01
C ALA A 292 -6.33 -6.15 -23.52
N THR A 293 -6.50 -7.39 -23.99
CA THR A 293 -7.56 -8.30 -23.52
C THR A 293 -7.43 -8.53 -22.02
N ARG A 294 -6.24 -8.88 -21.53
CA ARG A 294 -6.01 -9.12 -20.10
C ARG A 294 -6.26 -7.87 -19.25
N TYR A 295 -5.85 -6.69 -19.71
CA TYR A 295 -6.13 -5.40 -19.08
C TYR A 295 -7.65 -5.16 -18.92
N HIS A 296 -8.44 -5.38 -19.98
CA HIS A 296 -9.89 -5.22 -19.94
C HIS A 296 -10.58 -6.23 -19.01
N GLU A 297 -10.14 -7.49 -19.00
CA GLU A 297 -10.63 -8.52 -18.07
C GLU A 297 -10.40 -8.11 -16.61
N LEU A 298 -9.18 -7.68 -16.28
CA LEU A 298 -8.81 -7.23 -14.93
C LEU A 298 -9.64 -6.03 -14.49
N LEU A 299 -9.75 -4.99 -15.34
CA LEU A 299 -10.55 -3.81 -15.01
C LEU A 299 -12.04 -4.13 -14.86
N THR A 300 -12.59 -4.99 -15.71
CA THR A 300 -13.97 -5.45 -15.58
C THR A 300 -14.17 -6.20 -14.25
N GLY A 301 -13.24 -7.08 -13.89
CA GLY A 301 -13.25 -7.81 -12.62
C GLY A 301 -13.16 -6.89 -11.41
N ILE A 302 -12.24 -5.92 -11.42
CA ILE A 302 -12.07 -4.91 -10.37
C ILE A 302 -13.34 -4.06 -10.27
N GLY A 303 -13.88 -3.59 -11.40
CA GLY A 303 -15.12 -2.83 -11.46
C GLY A 303 -16.28 -3.56 -10.78
N ARG A 304 -16.49 -4.85 -11.11
CA ARG A 304 -17.52 -5.69 -10.47
C ARG A 304 -17.27 -5.91 -8.98
N ALA A 305 -16.01 -5.97 -8.56
CA ALA A 305 -15.61 -6.25 -7.19
C ALA A 305 -15.41 -5.01 -6.30
N THR A 306 -15.71 -3.81 -6.82
CA THR A 306 -15.60 -2.53 -6.13
C THR A 306 -16.97 -2.06 -5.63
N ASP A 307 -17.02 -1.31 -4.53
CA ASP A 307 -18.26 -0.68 -4.03
C ASP A 307 -18.82 0.38 -5.01
N PRO A 308 -20.10 0.79 -4.91
CA PRO A 308 -20.71 1.74 -5.86
C PRO A 308 -19.93 3.04 -6.01
N PHE A 309 -19.37 3.57 -4.91
CA PHE A 309 -18.62 4.80 -4.94
C PHE A 309 -17.25 4.62 -5.63
N GLY A 310 -16.54 3.53 -5.34
CA GLY A 310 -15.30 3.21 -6.04
C GLY A 310 -15.51 2.95 -7.54
N ARG A 311 -16.64 2.35 -7.95
CA ARG A 311 -16.98 2.20 -9.38
C ARG A 311 -17.15 3.54 -10.09
N MET A 312 -17.79 4.50 -9.43
CA MET A 312 -17.92 5.87 -9.94
C MET A 312 -16.56 6.54 -10.12
N MET A 313 -15.61 6.31 -9.20
CA MET A 313 -14.23 6.81 -9.35
C MET A 313 -13.52 6.13 -10.52
N LEU A 314 -13.58 4.81 -10.61
CA LEU A 314 -12.93 4.06 -11.69
C LEU A 314 -13.41 4.51 -13.08
N ALA A 315 -14.72 4.72 -13.24
CA ALA A 315 -15.32 5.19 -14.50
C ALA A 315 -14.90 6.61 -14.91
N ARG A 316 -14.43 7.42 -13.95
CA ARG A 316 -13.94 8.79 -14.17
C ARG A 316 -12.41 8.87 -14.08
N SER A 317 -11.74 7.73 -13.91
CA SER A 317 -10.31 7.69 -13.73
C SER A 317 -9.61 8.08 -15.03
N PRO A 318 -8.71 9.07 -15.02
CA PRO A 318 -7.94 9.43 -16.22
C PRO A 318 -6.99 8.32 -16.66
N TRP A 319 -6.75 7.33 -15.78
CA TRP A 319 -5.84 6.22 -15.98
C TRP A 319 -6.47 5.03 -16.70
N VAL A 320 -7.80 4.94 -16.69
CA VAL A 320 -8.53 3.91 -17.42
C VAL A 320 -8.77 4.44 -18.82
N LEU A 321 -8.24 3.73 -19.82
CA LEU A 321 -8.57 3.99 -21.21
C LEU A 321 -10.10 3.96 -21.35
N VAL A 322 -10.70 5.12 -21.58
CA VAL A 322 -11.98 5.16 -22.26
C VAL A 322 -11.60 4.84 -23.70
N ASP A 323 -11.91 3.63 -24.16
CA ASP A 323 -11.89 3.35 -25.59
C ASP A 323 -12.84 4.36 -26.24
N HIS A 324 -12.28 5.41 -26.82
CA HIS A 324 -12.91 6.00 -27.98
C HIS A 324 -12.78 4.91 -29.05
N GLY A 325 -13.83 4.09 -29.16
CA GLY A 325 -13.97 3.17 -30.28
C GLY A 325 -13.80 3.91 -31.61
N PRO A 326 -13.53 3.18 -32.70
CA PRO A 326 -13.39 3.78 -34.02
C PRO A 326 -14.62 4.62 -34.41
#